data_AF-A0A942MWS2-F1
#
_entry.id   AF-A0A942MWS2-F1
#
_cell.length_a   1.000
_cell.length_b   1.000
_cell.length_c   1.000
_cell.angle_alpha   90.00
_cell.angle_beta   90.00
_cell.angle_gamma   90.00
#
_symmetry.space_group_name_H-M   'P 1'
#
loop_
_entity.id
_entity.type
_entity.pdbx_description
1 polymer ?
#
loop_
_entity_poly.entity_id
_entity_poly.type
_entity_poly.pdbx_seq_one_letter_code
_entity_poly.pdbx_strand_id
1 'polypeptide(L)'
;MKFSLFLILLLSVIFVSCEKDFSGIVDYNINQFQVTSVSPSGDVVYNAVDSLITVGIEFTSTSEVGNVGFDIFSSENIKMNTQRLILYDNGLSEFGDELADDNKFSNKFPLSRFDPIGTYSIRYYTSDLTAGERIIAQSNFEYDNGQSNLPPVISNLVMVDSATSNPIDSINVDRTFIFSVQADDPNGYSDISIVYFELSRPDGSVVSDGSGNSKFRMFDNGNLQVYGDAIAGDAIFSFKNKFLDDPSTQRGNWTFEFQTQDRGGLLSNKLTKVLKVI
;
A
#
# COMPACT_ATOMS: atom_id res chain seq x y z
N MET A 1 -55.97 -28.88 -65.58
CA MET A 1 -56.48 -29.72 -64.46
C MET A 1 -55.29 -30.42 -63.81
N LYS A 2 -55.15 -30.34 -62.48
CA LYS A 2 -53.98 -30.76 -61.64
C LYS A 2 -52.89 -29.70 -61.33
N PHE A 3 -53.29 -28.46 -61.03
CA PHE A 3 -52.41 -27.55 -60.25
C PHE A 3 -53.20 -26.71 -59.22
N SER A 4 -54.44 -27.10 -58.92
CA SER A 4 -55.42 -26.26 -58.20
C SER A 4 -55.82 -26.79 -56.82
N LEU A 5 -55.08 -27.75 -56.24
CA LEU A 5 -55.39 -28.27 -54.89
C LEU A 5 -54.26 -28.09 -53.86
N PHE A 6 -53.04 -27.76 -54.29
CA PHE A 6 -51.91 -27.61 -53.36
C PHE A 6 -51.78 -26.19 -52.78
N LEU A 7 -52.39 -25.19 -53.43
CA LEU A 7 -52.30 -23.79 -53.00
C LEU A 7 -53.27 -23.45 -51.85
N ILE A 8 -54.32 -24.25 -51.62
CA ILE A 8 -55.31 -24.02 -50.55
C ILE A 8 -54.86 -24.63 -49.22
N LEU A 9 -53.95 -25.62 -49.23
CA LEU A 9 -53.41 -26.23 -48.01
C LEU A 9 -52.26 -25.42 -47.37
N LEU A 10 -51.60 -24.53 -48.14
CA LEU A 10 -50.51 -23.70 -47.63
C LEU A 10 -50.99 -22.36 -47.03
N LEU A 11 -52.27 -21.99 -47.22
CA LEU A 11 -52.81 -20.71 -46.76
C LEU A 11 -53.44 -20.77 -45.35
N SER A 12 -53.62 -21.97 -44.78
CA SER A 12 -54.22 -22.16 -43.46
C SER A 12 -53.22 -22.26 -42.31
N VAL A 13 -51.91 -22.21 -42.58
CA VAL A 13 -50.85 -22.30 -41.54
C VAL A 13 -50.35 -20.92 -41.07
N ILE A 14 -50.84 -19.80 -41.65
CA ILE A 14 -50.32 -18.45 -41.36
C ILE A 14 -51.13 -17.70 -40.28
N PHE A 15 -52.22 -18.27 -39.74
CA PHE A 15 -53.10 -17.56 -38.79
C PHE A 15 -53.14 -18.12 -37.37
N VAL A 16 -52.15 -18.91 -36.96
CA VAL A 16 -51.93 -19.22 -35.53
C VAL A 16 -50.59 -18.63 -35.10
N SER A 17 -50.47 -17.31 -35.20
CA SER A 17 -49.54 -16.57 -34.35
C SER A 17 -50.33 -16.21 -33.09
N CYS A 18 -50.00 -16.88 -31.99
CA CYS A 18 -50.42 -16.45 -30.67
C CYS A 18 -49.65 -15.15 -30.39
N GLU A 19 -50.23 -14.00 -30.68
CA GLU A 19 -49.72 -12.74 -30.16
C GLU A 19 -49.82 -12.82 -28.64
N LYS A 20 -48.67 -13.02 -28.01
CA LYS A 20 -48.56 -12.89 -26.57
C LYS A 20 -48.51 -11.39 -26.29
N ASP A 21 -49.65 -10.81 -25.93
CA ASP A 21 -49.71 -9.42 -25.49
C ASP A 21 -48.81 -9.27 -24.25
N PHE A 22 -47.70 -8.56 -24.41
CA PHE A 22 -46.92 -8.05 -23.29
C PHE A 22 -47.55 -6.72 -22.86
N SER A 23 -48.74 -6.78 -22.24
CA SER A 23 -49.46 -5.61 -21.73
C SER A 23 -49.19 -5.33 -20.25
N GLY A 24 -48.00 -5.68 -19.77
CA GLY A 24 -47.48 -5.18 -18.51
C GLY A 24 -46.28 -4.30 -18.79
N ILE A 25 -46.38 -2.99 -18.52
CA ILE A 25 -45.19 -2.29 -18.04
C ILE A 25 -44.85 -3.02 -16.74
N VAL A 26 -43.86 -3.90 -16.79
CA VAL A 26 -43.20 -4.38 -15.58
C VAL A 26 -42.33 -3.21 -15.16
N ASP A 27 -42.88 -2.29 -14.37
CA ASP A 27 -42.05 -1.42 -13.54
C ASP A 27 -41.40 -2.36 -12.54
N TYR A 28 -40.20 -2.83 -12.91
CA TYR A 28 -39.29 -3.43 -11.95
C TYR A 28 -38.82 -2.25 -11.09
N ASN A 29 -39.63 -1.91 -10.08
CA ASN A 29 -39.20 -1.06 -8.98
C ASN A 29 -38.12 -1.84 -8.24
N ILE A 30 -36.89 -1.76 -8.75
CA ILE A 30 -35.72 -2.09 -7.99
C ILE A 30 -35.59 -0.93 -7.01
N ASN A 31 -36.03 -1.15 -5.77
CA ASN A 31 -35.67 -0.27 -4.68
C ASN A 31 -34.18 -0.48 -4.36
N GLN A 32 -33.32 -0.16 -5.32
CA GLN A 32 -31.88 -0.20 -5.12
C GLN A 32 -31.52 0.94 -4.17
N PHE A 33 -31.01 0.57 -3.01
CA PHE A 33 -30.37 1.52 -2.12
C PHE A 33 -29.25 2.25 -2.86
N GLN A 34 -29.05 3.52 -2.54
CA GLN A 34 -27.91 4.30 -2.99
C GLN A 34 -27.15 4.79 -1.78
N VAL A 35 -25.82 4.80 -1.88
CA VAL A 35 -24.96 5.41 -0.86
C VAL A 35 -25.06 6.93 -1.02
N THR A 36 -25.50 7.62 0.03
CA THR A 36 -25.67 9.08 0.03
C THR A 36 -24.45 9.78 0.62
N SER A 37 -23.83 9.18 1.64
CA SER A 37 -22.65 9.74 2.31
C SER A 37 -21.77 8.64 2.90
N VAL A 38 -20.50 9.00 3.14
CA VAL A 38 -19.48 8.17 3.78
C VAL A 38 -18.63 9.04 4.70
N SER A 39 -18.18 8.48 5.81
CA SER A 39 -17.27 9.14 6.75
C SER A 39 -16.12 8.21 7.20
N PRO A 40 -14.97 8.78 7.60
CA PRO A 40 -14.58 10.19 7.42
C PRO A 40 -14.42 10.58 5.95
N SER A 41 -14.59 11.87 5.67
CA SER A 41 -14.22 12.49 4.40
C SER A 41 -13.45 13.78 4.72
N GLY A 42 -12.37 14.05 3.98
CA GLY A 42 -11.48 15.19 4.24
C GLY A 42 -10.31 14.85 5.16
N ASP A 43 -9.96 15.76 6.06
CA ASP A 43 -8.77 15.64 6.92
C ASP A 43 -9.11 15.07 8.30
N VAL A 44 -8.28 14.14 8.78
CA VAL A 44 -8.32 13.58 10.13
C VAL A 44 -6.98 13.87 10.79
N VAL A 45 -7.02 14.53 11.94
CA VAL A 45 -5.83 14.80 12.75
C VAL A 45 -5.87 13.90 13.99
N TYR A 46 -4.76 13.20 14.25
CA TYR A 46 -4.60 12.40 15.46
C TYR A 46 -4.81 13.24 16.71
N ASN A 47 -5.64 12.71 17.61
CA ASN A 47 -5.83 13.26 18.94
C ASN A 47 -5.49 12.20 19.99
N ALA A 48 -4.55 12.50 20.87
CA ALA A 48 -4.12 11.56 21.91
C ALA A 48 -5.21 11.25 22.95
N VAL A 49 -6.22 12.13 23.09
CA VAL A 49 -7.36 11.94 23.98
C VAL A 49 -8.49 11.18 23.29
N ASP A 50 -8.60 11.31 21.96
CA ASP A 50 -9.61 10.64 21.13
C ASP A 50 -8.97 10.08 19.87
N SER A 51 -8.44 8.87 19.99
CA SER A 51 -7.74 8.19 18.90
C SER A 51 -8.69 7.40 17.99
N LEU A 52 -10.00 7.52 18.16
CA LEU A 52 -10.99 6.77 17.42
C LEU A 52 -11.62 7.65 16.33
N ILE A 53 -11.57 7.19 15.08
CA ILE A 53 -12.37 7.78 14.01
C ILE A 53 -13.72 7.07 13.91
N THR A 54 -14.77 7.80 13.58
CA THR A 54 -16.08 7.21 13.23
C THR A 54 -16.13 6.94 11.74
N VAL A 55 -16.07 5.66 11.39
CA VAL A 55 -16.31 5.19 10.02
C VAL A 55 -17.81 5.00 9.85
N GLY A 56 -18.37 5.60 8.81
CA GLY A 56 -19.80 5.57 8.57
C GLY A 56 -20.17 5.53 7.10
N ILE A 57 -21.37 5.04 6.83
CA ILE A 57 -22.00 5.03 5.51
C ILE A 57 -23.50 5.22 5.66
N GLU A 58 -24.08 6.02 4.78
CA GLU A 58 -25.50 6.35 4.79
C GLU A 58 -26.16 5.93 3.48
N PHE A 59 -27.41 5.46 3.57
CA PHE A 59 -28.19 4.99 2.44
C PHE A 59 -29.47 5.80 2.24
N THR A 60 -29.95 5.87 1.00
CA THR A 60 -31.31 6.36 0.70
C THR A 60 -32.42 5.48 1.29
N SER A 61 -32.16 4.18 1.45
CA SER A 61 -33.04 3.17 2.04
C SER A 61 -32.21 1.94 2.44
N THR A 62 -32.62 1.25 3.49
CA THR A 62 -31.99 0.00 3.98
C THR A 62 -32.76 -1.27 3.64
N SER A 63 -33.90 -1.17 2.94
CA SER A 63 -34.82 -2.30 2.70
C SER A 63 -34.18 -3.52 2.03
N GLU A 64 -33.08 -3.35 1.30
CA GLU A 64 -32.32 -4.39 0.61
C GLU A 64 -30.84 -4.44 1.03
N VAL A 65 -30.47 -3.70 2.08
CA VAL A 65 -29.10 -3.68 2.61
C VAL A 65 -28.96 -4.81 3.62
N GLY A 66 -28.05 -5.75 3.34
CA GLY A 66 -27.68 -6.80 4.29
C GLY A 66 -26.65 -6.33 5.30
N ASN A 67 -25.74 -7.21 5.72
CA ASN A 67 -24.63 -6.79 6.58
C ASN A 67 -23.71 -5.82 5.84
N VAL A 68 -23.41 -4.70 6.48
CA VAL A 68 -22.48 -3.70 6.00
C VAL A 68 -21.18 -3.81 6.77
N GLY A 69 -20.05 -3.74 6.06
CA GLY A 69 -18.74 -3.73 6.71
C GLY A 69 -17.71 -2.94 5.93
N PHE A 70 -16.55 -2.72 6.52
CA PHE A 70 -15.47 -1.98 5.89
C PHE A 70 -14.10 -2.59 6.12
N ASP A 71 -13.21 -2.30 5.17
CA ASP A 71 -11.77 -2.44 5.31
C ASP A 71 -11.14 -1.06 5.13
N ILE A 72 -10.14 -0.76 5.95
CA ILE A 72 -9.37 0.49 5.89
C ILE A 72 -7.92 0.17 5.50
N PHE A 73 -7.37 0.99 4.61
CA PHE A 73 -6.02 0.85 4.08
C PHE A 73 -5.25 2.14 4.37
N SER A 74 -4.01 2.00 4.84
CA SER A 74 -3.11 3.12 5.11
C SER A 74 -2.71 3.86 3.83
N SER A 75 -1.98 4.97 3.98
CA SER A 75 -1.31 5.67 2.88
C SER A 75 -0.32 4.80 2.09
N GLU A 76 0.10 3.68 2.66
CA GLU A 76 0.94 2.66 2.03
C GLU A 76 0.14 1.54 1.36
N ASN A 77 -1.19 1.65 1.32
CA ASN A 77 -2.12 0.64 0.82
C ASN A 77 -2.04 -0.71 1.60
N ILE A 78 -1.60 -0.66 2.86
CA ILE A 78 -1.61 -1.80 3.78
C ILE A 78 -2.97 -1.83 4.48
N LYS A 79 -3.64 -2.98 4.44
CA LYS A 79 -4.89 -3.19 5.17
C LYS A 79 -4.64 -3.13 6.67
N MET A 80 -5.27 -2.19 7.36
CA MET A 80 -5.01 -1.91 8.78
C MET A 80 -5.82 -2.83 9.72
N ASN A 81 -7.04 -3.20 9.31
CA ASN A 81 -7.88 -4.12 10.08
C ASN A 81 -7.56 -5.58 9.72
N THR A 82 -7.38 -6.45 10.72
CA THR A 82 -7.07 -7.89 10.49
C THR A 82 -8.26 -8.67 9.94
N GLN A 83 -9.48 -8.26 10.31
CA GLN A 83 -10.75 -8.79 9.82
C GLN A 83 -11.66 -7.63 9.46
N ARG A 84 -12.56 -7.86 8.50
CA ARG A 84 -13.57 -6.87 8.11
C ARG A 84 -14.41 -6.47 9.31
N LEU A 85 -14.52 -5.17 9.55
CA LEU A 85 -15.31 -4.64 10.66
C LEU A 85 -16.74 -4.39 10.19
N ILE A 86 -17.71 -4.73 11.03
CA ILE A 86 -19.14 -4.54 10.76
C ILE A 86 -19.55 -3.14 11.17
N LEU A 87 -20.40 -2.49 10.37
CA LEU A 87 -21.03 -1.22 10.70
C LEU A 87 -22.44 -1.48 11.23
N TYR A 88 -22.89 -0.70 12.21
CA TYR A 88 -24.18 -0.87 12.88
C TYR A 88 -25.06 0.37 12.75
N ASP A 89 -26.36 0.15 12.57
CA ASP A 89 -27.45 1.12 12.68
C ASP A 89 -28.30 0.68 13.90
N ASN A 90 -27.81 0.99 15.11
CA ASN A 90 -28.31 0.47 16.38
C ASN A 90 -28.45 1.53 17.49
N GLY A 91 -28.15 2.79 17.21
CA GLY A 91 -28.22 3.91 18.15
C GLY A 91 -27.26 3.82 19.34
N LEU A 92 -26.15 3.07 19.22
CA LEU A 92 -25.14 2.95 20.26
C LEU A 92 -23.90 3.81 19.97
N SER A 93 -23.70 4.85 20.78
CA SER A 93 -22.61 5.83 20.64
C SER A 93 -21.21 5.23 20.79
N GLU A 94 -21.08 4.05 21.39
CA GLU A 94 -19.82 3.29 21.45
C GLU A 94 -19.34 2.87 20.05
N PHE A 95 -20.26 2.65 19.10
CA PHE A 95 -19.97 2.40 17.69
C PHE A 95 -20.04 3.68 16.84
N GLY A 96 -20.34 4.82 17.44
CA GLY A 96 -20.46 6.11 16.73
C GLY A 96 -21.82 6.33 16.08
N ASP A 97 -22.81 5.54 16.47
CA ASP A 97 -24.19 5.68 16.05
C ASP A 97 -25.06 6.27 17.17
N GLU A 98 -25.81 7.34 16.89
CA GLU A 98 -26.58 8.06 17.90
C GLU A 98 -28.09 7.81 17.78
N LEU A 99 -28.56 7.27 16.66
CA LEU A 99 -29.98 7.02 16.38
C LEU A 99 -30.13 5.68 15.66
N ALA A 100 -30.93 4.78 16.21
CA ALA A 100 -31.22 3.50 15.58
C ALA A 100 -32.24 3.64 14.43
N ASP A 101 -32.10 2.79 13.43
CA ASP A 101 -32.95 2.64 12.25
C ASP A 101 -33.06 3.92 11.40
N ASP A 102 -31.99 4.72 11.31
CA ASP A 102 -31.95 5.98 10.55
C ASP A 102 -31.27 5.87 9.18
N ASN A 103 -30.92 4.65 8.75
CA ASN A 103 -30.17 4.30 7.54
C ASN A 103 -28.69 4.68 7.56
N LYS A 104 -28.15 5.08 8.72
CA LYS A 104 -26.74 5.38 8.91
C LYS A 104 -26.07 4.25 9.70
N PHE A 105 -25.09 3.62 9.07
CA PHE A 105 -24.32 2.55 9.69
C PHE A 105 -22.97 3.10 10.10
N SER A 106 -22.52 2.81 11.32
CA SER A 106 -21.22 3.26 11.79
C SER A 106 -20.49 2.25 12.69
N ASN A 107 -19.17 2.43 12.78
CA ASN A 107 -18.31 1.81 13.77
C ASN A 107 -17.09 2.72 13.99
N LYS A 108 -16.38 2.52 15.10
CA LYS A 108 -15.14 3.24 15.40
C LYS A 108 -13.92 2.43 14.99
N PHE A 109 -12.89 3.14 14.50
CA PHE A 109 -11.60 2.55 14.17
C PHE A 109 -10.47 3.32 14.86
N PRO A 110 -9.54 2.65 15.56
CA PRO A 110 -8.41 3.33 16.18
C PRO A 110 -7.37 3.73 15.14
N LEU A 111 -6.94 4.99 15.19
CA LEU A 111 -5.73 5.47 14.52
C LEU A 111 -4.71 5.95 15.55
N SER A 112 -3.45 5.72 15.26
CA SER A 112 -2.32 5.95 16.15
C SER A 112 -1.41 7.05 15.61
N ARG A 113 -0.77 7.80 16.51
CA ARG A 113 0.31 8.73 16.15
C ARG A 113 1.50 8.07 15.46
N PHE A 114 1.57 6.74 15.44
CA PHE A 114 2.61 5.95 14.76
C PHE A 114 2.14 5.43 13.40
N ASP A 115 0.86 5.61 13.06
CA ASP A 115 0.37 5.31 11.73
C ASP A 115 0.92 6.37 10.75
N PRO A 116 1.25 5.97 9.51
CA PRO A 116 1.89 6.85 8.54
C PRO A 116 0.96 8.01 8.14
N ILE A 117 1.52 9.20 7.96
CA ILE A 117 0.79 10.36 7.42
C ILE A 117 0.39 10.08 5.96
N GLY A 118 -0.74 10.64 5.52
CA GLY A 118 -1.13 10.72 4.10
C GLY A 118 -2.54 10.21 3.80
N THR A 119 -2.80 9.87 2.54
CA THR A 119 -4.14 9.50 2.06
C THR A 119 -4.52 8.06 2.41
N TYR A 120 -5.50 7.88 3.28
CA TYR A 120 -6.07 6.59 3.62
C TYR A 120 -7.27 6.30 2.72
N SER A 121 -7.58 5.01 2.52
CA SER A 121 -8.78 4.60 1.79
C SER A 121 -9.63 3.63 2.61
N ILE A 122 -10.95 3.79 2.50
CA ILE A 122 -11.92 2.90 3.12
C ILE A 122 -12.75 2.26 2.01
N ARG A 123 -12.85 0.93 2.03
CA ARG A 123 -13.72 0.17 1.13
C ARG A 123 -14.89 -0.36 1.92
N TYR A 124 -16.10 -0.06 1.46
CA TYR A 124 -17.35 -0.48 2.09
C TYR A 124 -17.95 -1.65 1.32
N TYR A 125 -18.43 -2.63 2.06
CA TYR A 125 -18.93 -3.89 1.54
C TYR A 125 -20.35 -4.12 2.04
N THR A 126 -21.16 -4.77 1.22
CA THR A 126 -22.43 -5.38 1.66
C THR A 126 -22.48 -6.83 1.24
N SER A 127 -23.09 -7.68 2.05
CA SER A 127 -23.57 -8.99 1.62
C SER A 127 -25.03 -8.88 1.19
N ASP A 128 -25.33 -9.12 -0.08
CA ASP A 128 -26.70 -9.44 -0.50
C ASP A 128 -26.89 -10.97 -0.31
N LEU A 129 -28.03 -11.38 0.23
CA LEU A 129 -28.39 -12.79 0.45
C LEU A 129 -28.37 -13.63 -0.85
N THR A 130 -28.33 -12.99 -2.03
CA THR A 130 -28.39 -13.66 -3.33
C THR A 130 -27.15 -13.49 -4.22
N ALA A 131 -26.26 -12.53 -3.93
CA ALA A 131 -25.17 -12.14 -4.85
C ALA A 131 -23.75 -12.19 -4.27
N GLY A 132 -23.59 -12.58 -3.01
CA GLY A 132 -22.29 -12.56 -2.33
C GLY A 132 -21.87 -11.15 -1.90
N GLU A 133 -20.62 -11.02 -1.49
CA GLU A 133 -20.08 -9.74 -1.00
C GLU A 133 -19.66 -8.85 -2.17
N ARG A 134 -20.10 -7.58 -2.16
CA ARG A 134 -19.73 -6.57 -3.15
C ARG A 134 -19.27 -5.28 -2.50
N ILE A 135 -18.32 -4.60 -3.14
CA ILE A 135 -17.97 -3.22 -2.79
C ILE A 135 -19.12 -2.30 -3.20
N ILE A 136 -19.60 -1.49 -2.28
CA ILE A 136 -20.71 -0.54 -2.51
C ILE A 136 -20.26 0.91 -2.49
N ALA A 137 -19.12 1.21 -1.86
CA ALA A 137 -18.50 2.52 -1.87
C ALA A 137 -17.01 2.40 -1.60
N GLN A 138 -16.27 3.43 -2.01
CA GLN A 138 -14.90 3.66 -1.59
C GLN A 138 -14.74 5.15 -1.29
N SER A 139 -14.10 5.47 -0.17
CA SER A 139 -13.77 6.84 0.23
C SER A 139 -12.29 6.97 0.54
N ASN A 140 -11.80 8.21 0.53
CA ASN A 140 -10.46 8.54 0.99
C ASN A 140 -10.54 9.68 2.00
N PHE A 141 -9.57 9.72 2.92
CA PHE A 141 -9.35 10.83 3.84
C PHE A 141 -7.85 11.03 4.04
N GLU A 142 -7.43 12.27 4.30
CA GLU A 142 -6.03 12.57 4.64
C GLU A 142 -5.84 12.39 6.15
N TYR A 143 -4.79 11.69 6.54
CA TYR A 143 -4.43 11.47 7.94
C TYR A 143 -3.17 12.25 8.30
N ASP A 144 -3.28 13.11 9.30
CA ASP A 144 -2.17 13.77 9.98
C ASP A 144 -2.00 13.13 11.36
N ASN A 145 -0.87 12.47 11.60
CA ASN A 145 -0.59 11.79 12.86
C ASN A 145 -0.15 12.76 13.99
N GLY A 146 -0.14 14.07 13.71
CA GLY A 146 0.14 15.14 14.66
C GLY A 146 1.63 15.26 15.03
N GLN A 147 2.52 14.54 14.36
CA GLN A 147 3.95 14.61 14.59
C GLN A 147 4.62 15.65 13.67
N SER A 148 5.58 16.39 14.20
CA SER A 148 6.49 17.15 13.34
C SER A 148 7.41 16.18 12.60
N ASN A 149 7.63 16.43 11.30
CA ASN A 149 8.59 15.67 10.51
C ASN A 149 10.02 16.00 10.98
N LEU A 150 10.76 15.00 11.44
CA LEU A 150 12.12 15.09 11.94
C LEU A 150 13.05 14.31 11.01
N PRO A 151 14.28 14.79 10.76
CA PRO A 151 15.18 14.07 9.88
C PRO A 151 15.58 12.70 10.47
N PRO A 152 15.74 11.68 9.62
CA PRO A 152 16.21 10.37 10.06
C PRO A 152 17.69 10.42 10.48
N VAL A 153 18.16 9.36 11.14
CA VAL A 153 19.55 9.19 11.58
C VAL A 153 20.07 7.85 11.11
N ILE A 154 21.29 7.83 10.56
CA ILE A 154 22.03 6.59 10.29
C ILE A 154 23.20 6.42 11.25
N SER A 155 23.44 5.18 11.66
CA SER A 155 24.49 4.83 12.62
C SER A 155 25.04 3.41 12.35
N ASN A 156 25.99 2.99 13.18
CA ASN A 156 26.49 1.61 13.21
C ASN A 156 26.95 1.07 11.84
N LEU A 157 27.70 1.89 11.08
CA LEU A 157 28.28 1.44 9.81
C LEU A 157 29.24 0.27 10.03
N VAL A 158 28.93 -0.86 9.41
CA VAL A 158 29.74 -2.07 9.40
C VAL A 158 30.11 -2.41 7.95
N MET A 159 31.35 -2.85 7.74
CA MET A 159 31.82 -3.36 6.45
C MET A 159 32.70 -4.58 6.69
N VAL A 160 32.28 -5.74 6.14
CA VAL A 160 32.89 -7.05 6.44
C VAL A 160 33.11 -7.87 5.17
N ASP A 161 34.10 -8.75 5.19
CA ASP A 161 34.25 -9.79 4.18
C ASP A 161 33.10 -10.81 4.31
N SER A 162 32.42 -11.12 3.21
CA SER A 162 31.20 -11.93 3.26
C SER A 162 31.45 -13.41 3.61
N ALA A 163 32.68 -13.91 3.47
CA ALA A 163 33.03 -15.30 3.77
C ALA A 163 33.45 -15.48 5.23
N THR A 164 34.03 -14.44 5.85
CA THR A 164 34.60 -14.53 7.20
C THR A 164 33.86 -13.70 8.24
N SER A 165 32.99 -12.77 7.81
CA SER A 165 32.31 -11.77 8.66
C SER A 165 33.27 -10.88 9.46
N ASN A 166 34.56 -10.86 9.11
CA ASN A 166 35.54 -9.99 9.75
C ASN A 166 35.48 -8.58 9.15
N PRO A 167 35.64 -7.51 9.96
CA PRO A 167 35.76 -6.14 9.45
C PRO A 167 36.89 -6.00 8.44
N ILE A 168 36.68 -5.19 7.40
CA ILE A 168 37.67 -4.96 6.34
C ILE A 168 37.94 -3.47 6.11
N ASP A 169 39.21 -3.17 5.83
CA ASP A 169 39.68 -1.88 5.30
C ASP A 169 40.28 -2.03 3.89
N SER A 170 40.44 -3.28 3.42
CA SER A 170 40.88 -3.60 2.06
C SER A 170 40.23 -4.87 1.55
N ILE A 171 40.05 -4.98 0.23
CA ILE A 171 39.45 -6.15 -0.43
C ILE A 171 40.19 -6.44 -1.73
N ASN A 172 40.48 -7.73 -2.01
CA ASN A 172 40.94 -8.11 -3.34
C ASN A 172 39.78 -8.04 -4.33
N VAL A 173 40.07 -7.76 -5.58
CA VAL A 173 39.11 -8.01 -6.67
C VAL A 173 38.57 -9.44 -6.64
N ASP A 174 37.36 -9.62 -7.17
CA ASP A 174 36.57 -10.85 -7.15
C ASP A 174 36.20 -11.42 -5.77
N ARG A 175 36.49 -10.69 -4.69
CA ARG A 175 35.99 -11.00 -3.35
C ARG A 175 34.72 -10.21 -3.05
N THR A 176 33.75 -10.92 -2.48
CA THR A 176 32.49 -10.33 -2.03
C THR A 176 32.62 -9.80 -0.61
N PHE A 177 31.98 -8.66 -0.37
CA PHE A 177 31.89 -8.04 0.93
C PHE A 177 30.47 -7.49 1.14
N ILE A 178 30.11 -7.28 2.40
CA ILE A 178 28.82 -6.74 2.80
C ILE A 178 29.08 -5.50 3.63
N PHE A 179 28.27 -4.48 3.43
CA PHE A 179 28.21 -3.34 4.32
C PHE A 179 26.78 -3.04 4.70
N SER A 180 26.61 -2.54 5.92
CA SER A 180 25.30 -2.24 6.48
C SER A 180 25.35 -1.00 7.36
N VAL A 181 24.20 -0.35 7.47
CA VAL A 181 23.96 0.77 8.38
C VAL A 181 22.63 0.55 9.08
N GLN A 182 22.53 0.99 10.33
CA GLN A 182 21.26 1.09 11.01
C GLN A 182 20.63 2.43 10.67
N ALA A 183 19.36 2.45 10.29
CA ALA A 183 18.59 3.67 10.05
C ALA A 183 17.42 3.75 11.02
N ASP A 184 17.25 4.91 11.66
CA ASP A 184 16.16 5.18 12.60
C ASP A 184 15.54 6.52 12.25
N ASP A 185 14.22 6.60 12.32
CA ASP A 185 13.49 7.83 12.13
C ASP A 185 12.62 8.10 13.38
N PRO A 186 12.72 9.28 14.01
CA PRO A 186 11.88 9.64 15.15
C PRO A 186 10.37 9.57 14.88
N ASN A 187 9.95 9.71 13.61
CA ASN A 187 8.57 9.56 13.16
C ASN A 187 8.17 8.10 12.89
N GLY A 188 9.10 7.16 13.08
CA GLY A 188 8.91 5.72 12.98
C GLY A 188 9.54 5.13 11.74
N TYR A 189 9.88 3.84 11.81
CA TYR A 189 10.56 3.11 10.73
C TYR A 189 9.86 3.21 9.36
N SER A 190 8.53 3.25 9.34
CA SER A 190 7.74 3.40 8.12
C SER A 190 7.98 4.73 7.39
N ASP A 191 8.47 5.76 8.09
CA ASP A 191 8.75 7.06 7.47
C ASP A 191 10.06 7.08 6.68
N ILE A 192 10.93 6.07 6.85
CA ILE A 192 12.13 5.90 6.03
C ILE A 192 11.70 5.56 4.60
N SER A 193 12.02 6.45 3.64
CA SER A 193 11.72 6.25 2.21
C SER A 193 12.80 5.41 1.54
N ILE A 194 14.07 5.78 1.76
CA ILE A 194 15.22 5.12 1.13
C ILE A 194 16.47 5.25 1.99
N VAL A 195 17.18 4.14 2.15
CA VAL A 195 18.59 4.13 2.58
C VAL A 195 19.44 3.84 1.35
N TYR A 196 20.48 4.62 1.13
CA TYR A 196 21.33 4.49 -0.04
C TYR A 196 22.79 4.76 0.27
N PHE A 197 23.64 4.36 -0.65
CA PHE A 197 25.04 4.77 -0.69
C PHE A 197 25.40 5.36 -2.06
N GLU A 198 26.38 6.24 -2.05
CA GLU A 198 27.07 6.75 -3.23
C GLU A 198 28.53 6.31 -3.19
N LEU A 199 29.12 6.11 -4.36
CA LEU A 199 30.47 5.55 -4.49
C LEU A 199 31.34 6.47 -5.32
N SER A 200 32.49 6.87 -4.79
CA SER A 200 33.53 7.60 -5.52
C SER A 200 34.72 6.68 -5.81
N ARG A 201 35.18 6.71 -7.06
CA ARG A 201 36.36 6.00 -7.54
C ARG A 201 37.65 6.60 -6.96
N PRO A 202 38.79 5.89 -7.04
CA PRO A 202 40.10 6.41 -6.65
C PRO A 202 40.50 7.72 -7.33
N ASP A 203 40.03 7.96 -8.57
CA ASP A 203 40.24 9.22 -9.29
C ASP A 203 39.28 10.37 -8.90
N GLY A 204 38.36 10.12 -7.95
CA GLY A 204 37.36 11.08 -7.48
C GLY A 204 36.08 11.14 -8.30
N SER A 205 35.97 10.42 -9.41
CA SER A 205 34.72 10.36 -10.17
C SER A 205 33.63 9.58 -9.42
N VAL A 206 32.38 10.03 -9.53
CA VAL A 206 31.22 9.36 -8.92
C VAL A 206 30.76 8.21 -9.81
N VAL A 207 30.45 7.06 -9.21
CA VAL A 207 29.83 5.94 -9.91
C VAL A 207 28.34 6.21 -10.05
N SER A 208 27.83 6.03 -11.26
CA SER A 208 26.41 5.99 -11.56
C SER A 208 26.05 4.71 -12.29
N ASP A 209 24.78 4.33 -12.24
CA ASP A 209 24.23 3.30 -13.12
C ASP A 209 24.15 3.78 -14.58
N GLY A 210 23.67 2.90 -15.47
CA GLY A 210 23.52 3.20 -16.90
C GLY A 210 22.48 4.28 -17.22
N SER A 211 21.68 4.70 -16.24
CA SER A 211 20.71 5.80 -16.35
C SER A 211 21.22 7.10 -15.71
N GLY A 212 22.44 7.09 -15.15
CA GLY A 212 23.05 8.25 -14.51
C GLY A 212 22.67 8.44 -13.04
N ASN A 213 22.01 7.47 -12.40
CA ASN A 213 21.72 7.54 -10.97
C ASN A 213 22.95 7.11 -10.15
N SER A 214 23.41 7.97 -9.25
CA SER A 214 24.54 7.71 -8.34
C SER A 214 24.14 7.10 -6.99
N LYS A 215 22.84 7.08 -6.67
CA LYS A 215 22.31 6.62 -5.39
C LYS A 215 21.88 5.18 -5.48
N PHE A 216 22.68 4.29 -4.90
CA PHE A 216 22.43 2.85 -4.87
C PHE A 216 21.65 2.49 -3.61
N ARG A 217 20.43 1.97 -3.78
CA ARG A 217 19.54 1.58 -2.67
C ARG A 217 20.12 0.42 -1.86
N MET A 218 19.99 0.49 -0.54
CA MET A 218 20.26 -0.57 0.44
C MET A 218 18.93 -1.21 0.89
N PHE A 219 18.99 -2.44 1.41
CA PHE A 219 17.79 -3.24 1.67
C PHE A 219 17.76 -3.83 3.09
N ASP A 220 16.58 -3.80 3.70
CA ASP A 220 16.21 -4.45 4.96
C ASP A 220 15.03 -5.39 4.65
N ASN A 221 15.33 -6.56 4.09
CA ASN A 221 14.37 -7.50 3.53
C ASN A 221 14.67 -9.00 3.82
N GLY A 222 15.61 -9.29 4.71
CA GLY A 222 16.05 -10.63 5.09
C GLY A 222 16.74 -11.42 3.97
N ASN A 223 17.14 -10.78 2.87
CA ASN A 223 17.78 -11.46 1.75
C ASN A 223 19.31 -11.48 1.89
N LEU A 224 19.78 -12.47 2.66
CA LEU A 224 21.21 -12.64 2.94
C LEU A 224 22.00 -12.96 1.67
N GLN A 225 21.40 -13.64 0.70
CA GLN A 225 22.10 -14.10 -0.50
C GLN A 225 22.37 -12.95 -1.48
N VAL A 226 21.39 -12.06 -1.70
CA VAL A 226 21.50 -10.99 -2.69
C VAL A 226 22.03 -9.71 -2.09
N TYR A 227 21.52 -9.28 -0.93
CA TYR A 227 21.84 -7.98 -0.34
C TYR A 227 22.70 -8.07 0.92
N GLY A 228 22.90 -9.28 1.46
CA GLY A 228 23.68 -9.47 2.68
C GLY A 228 22.90 -9.16 3.96
N ASP A 229 21.58 -9.04 3.86
CA ASP A 229 20.71 -8.75 4.98
C ASP A 229 20.19 -10.03 5.67
N ALA A 230 20.35 -10.13 6.98
CA ALA A 230 20.08 -11.37 7.72
C ALA A 230 18.64 -11.46 8.24
N ILE A 231 18.03 -10.33 8.63
CA ILE A 231 16.73 -10.29 9.31
C ILE A 231 15.91 -9.16 8.69
N ALA A 232 14.74 -9.48 8.15
CA ALA A 232 13.86 -8.47 7.57
C ALA A 232 13.20 -7.61 8.66
N GLY A 233 13.19 -6.30 8.45
CA GLY A 233 12.52 -5.32 9.30
C GLY A 233 13.24 -5.05 10.63
N ASP A 234 14.54 -5.31 10.71
CA ASP A 234 15.34 -5.05 11.91
C ASP A 234 16.01 -3.66 11.90
N ALA A 235 15.70 -2.85 10.89
CA ALA A 235 16.25 -1.53 10.63
C ALA A 235 17.74 -1.50 10.27
N ILE A 236 18.30 -2.65 9.89
CA ILE A 236 19.66 -2.77 9.38
C ILE A 236 19.62 -2.93 7.86
N PHE A 237 19.90 -1.84 7.16
CA PHE A 237 19.92 -1.85 5.70
C PHE A 237 21.29 -2.30 5.23
N SER A 238 21.31 -3.29 4.33
CA SER A 238 22.53 -3.94 3.85
C SER A 238 22.66 -3.89 2.33
N PHE A 239 23.90 -3.98 1.86
CA PHE A 239 24.20 -4.25 0.46
C PHE A 239 25.42 -5.16 0.33
N LYS A 240 25.34 -6.11 -0.60
CA LYS A 240 26.42 -7.04 -0.92
C LYS A 240 27.05 -6.62 -2.24
N ASN A 241 28.36 -6.41 -2.24
CA ASN A 241 29.08 -5.91 -3.39
C ASN A 241 30.34 -6.75 -3.69
N LYS A 242 30.85 -6.63 -4.91
CA LYS A 242 32.07 -7.26 -5.40
C LYS A 242 32.65 -6.39 -6.52
N PHE A 243 33.93 -6.04 -6.40
CA PHE A 243 34.68 -5.46 -7.51
C PHE A 243 35.11 -6.57 -8.46
N LEU A 244 34.82 -6.44 -9.76
CA LEU A 244 35.23 -7.43 -10.76
C LEU A 244 36.74 -7.31 -11.03
N ASP A 245 37.41 -8.45 -11.25
CA ASP A 245 38.78 -8.46 -11.80
C ASP A 245 38.76 -8.16 -13.30
N ASP A 246 38.50 -6.89 -13.64
CA ASP A 246 38.47 -6.36 -14.99
C ASP A 246 39.46 -5.20 -15.13
N PRO A 247 40.11 -5.00 -16.29
CA PRO A 247 41.06 -3.90 -16.50
C PRO A 247 40.47 -2.49 -16.28
N SER A 248 39.14 -2.32 -16.34
CA SER A 248 38.47 -1.06 -16.04
C SER A 248 38.24 -0.81 -14.54
N THR A 249 38.39 -1.83 -13.69
CA THR A 249 38.29 -1.69 -12.24
C THR A 249 39.53 -0.98 -11.71
N GLN A 250 39.34 0.24 -11.21
CA GLN A 250 40.42 0.98 -10.57
C GLN A 250 40.79 0.35 -9.23
N ARG A 251 42.06 0.00 -9.05
CA ARG A 251 42.62 -0.35 -7.75
C ARG A 251 43.01 0.91 -6.99
N GLY A 252 42.91 0.89 -5.67
CA GLY A 252 43.13 2.07 -4.82
C GLY A 252 41.98 2.33 -3.86
N ASN A 253 41.89 3.56 -3.37
CA ASN A 253 40.93 3.94 -2.34
C ASN A 253 39.59 4.32 -2.95
N TRP A 254 38.57 3.51 -2.68
CA TRP A 254 37.18 3.82 -3.01
C TRP A 254 36.49 4.41 -1.80
N THR A 255 35.66 5.44 -2.01
CA THR A 255 34.94 6.12 -0.93
C THR A 255 33.45 5.81 -1.02
N PHE A 256 32.90 5.23 0.04
CA PHE A 256 31.48 4.97 0.22
C PHE A 256 30.91 6.04 1.12
N GLU A 257 29.86 6.72 0.66
CA GLU A 257 29.07 7.65 1.45
C GLU A 257 27.66 7.10 1.63
N PHE A 258 27.16 7.07 2.86
CA PHE A 258 25.87 6.52 3.23
C PHE A 258 24.95 7.66 3.70
N GLN A 259 23.68 7.60 3.30
CA GLN A 259 22.66 8.52 3.76
C GLN A 259 21.27 7.89 3.64
N THR A 260 20.31 8.40 4.40
CA THR A 260 18.89 8.06 4.22
C THR A 260 18.05 9.32 4.06
N GLN A 261 16.86 9.12 3.49
CA GLN A 261 15.84 10.14 3.28
C GLN A 261 14.51 9.61 3.81
N ASP A 262 13.79 10.45 4.55
CA ASP A 262 12.41 10.17 4.97
C ASP A 262 11.42 10.39 3.80
N ARG A 263 10.12 10.20 4.05
CA ARG A 263 9.07 10.49 3.06
C ARG A 263 8.76 11.97 2.92
N GLY A 264 9.04 12.77 3.95
CA GLY A 264 8.97 14.24 3.91
C GLY A 264 10.09 14.90 3.09
N GLY A 265 11.10 14.13 2.67
CA GLY A 265 12.26 14.54 1.91
C GLY A 265 13.46 15.02 2.72
N LEU A 266 13.42 15.01 4.07
CA LEU A 266 14.56 15.36 4.91
C LEU A 266 15.64 14.27 4.84
N LEU A 267 16.90 14.71 5.00
CA LEU A 267 18.07 13.84 4.90
C LEU A 267 18.70 13.63 6.27
N SER A 268 19.26 12.44 6.48
CA SER A 268 20.04 12.13 7.67
C SER A 268 21.43 12.76 7.68
N ASN A 269 22.13 12.57 8.80
CA ASN A 269 23.60 12.63 8.83
C ASN A 269 24.22 11.68 7.77
N LYS A 270 25.47 11.95 7.41
CA LYS A 270 26.24 11.10 6.49
C LYS A 270 27.25 10.25 7.25
N LEU A 271 27.44 9.02 6.81
CA LEU A 271 28.57 8.17 7.22
C LEU A 271 29.47 7.93 6.01
N THR A 272 30.78 7.88 6.22
CA THR A 272 31.75 7.69 5.13
C THR A 272 32.73 6.59 5.50
N LYS A 273 33.06 5.72 4.54
CA LYS A 273 34.08 4.67 4.68
C LYS A 273 34.95 4.62 3.44
N VAL A 274 36.26 4.55 3.65
CA VAL A 274 37.23 4.27 2.58
C VAL A 274 37.57 2.78 2.60
N LEU A 275 37.49 2.15 1.44
CA LEU A 275 37.87 0.75 1.24
C LEU A 275 38.97 0.69 0.16
N LYS A 276 40.09 0.06 0.49
CA LYS A 276 41.19 -0.11 -0.47
C LYS A 276 40.98 -1.37 -1.31
N VAL A 277 40.77 -1.20 -2.60
CA VAL A 277 40.74 -2.31 -3.57
C VAL A 277 42.16 -2.65 -3.98
N ILE A 278 42.57 -3.89 -3.73
CA ILE A 278 43.93 -4.39 -3.99
C ILE A 278 43.96 -5.44 -5.08
#